data_AF-A0A7R9QXT5-F1
#
_entry.id   AF-A0A7R9QXT5-F1
#
_cell.length_a   1.000
_cell.length_b   1.000
_cell.length_c   1.000
_cell.angle_alpha   90.00
_cell.angle_beta   90.00
_cell.angle_gamma   90.00
#
_symmetry.space_group_name_H-M   'P 1'
#
loop_
_entity.id
_entity.type
_entity.pdbx_description
1 polymer ?
#
loop_
_entity_poly.entity_id
_entity_poly.type
_entity_poly.pdbx_seq_one_letter_code
_entity_poly.pdbx_strand_id
1 'polypeptide(L)'
;DASGKRQIASHFYPLIDLYASGDTHVIDWQLGLMKLSGVTGVLIDWPGTAKVWDYTGNAANCEAIVKGCERVGLDYAIVYEDHNLGMARDAGKLNVSIIEQGKADMAYLRDKHMVNKNYIQLNGAPLILDFGPQTLQGPDWDQVYSVMPKPPTFLTLWNQIDQGGKMAKGEFAWVYQNYMDGLKNFYHFRSQVPLKFGVAYPGFVSAYSEGGWPGPTWSIKYSTDTMEATFDYARAYGVNYIQVATWND
;
A
#
# COMPACT_ATOMS: atom_id res chain seq x y z
N ASP A 1 8.87 -29.41 -0.49
CA ASP A 1 9.01 -29.97 0.86
C ASP A 1 8.73 -31.47 0.79
N ALA A 2 8.68 -32.17 1.93
CA ALA A 2 8.39 -33.60 1.99
C ALA A 2 6.95 -33.96 1.53
N SER A 3 6.07 -32.98 1.33
CA SER A 3 4.70 -33.15 0.82
C SER A 3 4.55 -32.92 -0.69
N GLY A 4 5.65 -32.56 -1.38
CA GLY A 4 5.66 -32.27 -2.82
C GLY A 4 5.39 -30.80 -3.17
N LYS A 5 5.18 -29.92 -2.19
CA LYS A 5 4.98 -28.49 -2.43
C LYS A 5 6.30 -27.77 -2.71
N ARG A 6 6.27 -26.70 -3.51
CA ARG A 6 7.44 -25.83 -3.68
C ARG A 6 7.72 -25.06 -2.39
N GLN A 7 9.00 -24.81 -2.10
CA GLN A 7 9.40 -23.91 -1.01
C GLN A 7 9.12 -22.47 -1.42
N ILE A 8 8.50 -21.69 -0.53
CA ILE A 8 8.14 -20.29 -0.75
C ILE A 8 8.48 -19.46 0.48
N ALA A 9 8.64 -18.16 0.29
CA ALA A 9 8.89 -17.19 1.37
C ALA A 9 7.58 -16.82 2.09
N SER A 10 6.83 -17.82 2.56
CA SER A 10 5.61 -17.62 3.35
C SER A 10 5.34 -18.82 4.25
N HIS A 11 4.77 -18.54 5.43
CA HIS A 11 4.24 -19.56 6.35
C HIS A 11 2.89 -20.12 5.90
N PHE A 12 2.24 -19.46 4.94
CA PHE A 12 0.93 -19.84 4.44
C PHE A 12 1.03 -20.24 2.96
N TYR A 13 0.45 -21.38 2.61
CA TYR A 13 0.39 -21.80 1.22
C TYR A 13 -0.88 -21.26 0.57
N PRO A 14 -0.81 -20.59 -0.60
CA PRO A 14 -1.99 -20.09 -1.26
C PRO A 14 -2.99 -21.21 -1.61
N LEU A 15 -4.29 -20.91 -1.46
CA LEU A 15 -5.37 -21.85 -1.77
C LEU A 15 -5.33 -22.33 -3.23
N ILE A 16 -4.93 -21.44 -4.14
CA ILE A 16 -4.86 -21.68 -5.59
C ILE A 16 -3.46 -22.05 -6.07
N ASP A 17 -2.60 -22.54 -5.16
CA ASP A 17 -1.18 -22.81 -5.43
C ASP A 17 -0.40 -21.53 -5.83
N LEU A 18 0.84 -21.67 -6.25
CA LEU A 18 1.67 -20.54 -6.68
C LEU A 18 1.08 -19.93 -7.95
N TYR A 19 0.90 -18.61 -7.91
CA TYR A 19 0.28 -17.85 -8.97
C TYR A 19 1.17 -16.70 -9.42
N ALA A 20 0.93 -16.21 -10.64
CA ALA A 20 1.58 -15.01 -11.16
C ALA A 20 0.66 -13.80 -10.96
N SER A 21 1.16 -12.70 -10.41
CA SER A 21 0.37 -11.50 -10.11
C SER A 21 -0.19 -10.80 -11.36
N GLY A 22 0.35 -11.09 -12.55
CA GLY A 22 -0.15 -10.59 -13.83
C GLY A 22 -1.15 -11.53 -14.54
N ASP A 23 -1.42 -12.71 -13.99
CA ASP A 23 -2.38 -13.65 -14.59
C ASP A 23 -3.81 -13.11 -14.44
N THR A 24 -4.49 -12.92 -15.57
CA THR A 24 -5.82 -12.32 -15.61
C THR A 24 -6.87 -13.17 -14.88
N HIS A 25 -6.78 -14.50 -14.92
CA HIS A 25 -7.73 -15.37 -14.22
C HIS A 25 -7.53 -15.30 -12.71
N VAL A 26 -6.28 -15.23 -12.26
CA VAL A 26 -5.94 -15.06 -10.84
C VAL A 26 -6.45 -13.71 -10.35
N ILE A 27 -6.19 -12.63 -11.09
CA ILE A 27 -6.66 -11.28 -10.76
C ILE A 27 -8.19 -11.26 -10.66
N ASP A 28 -8.90 -11.74 -11.69
CA ASP A 28 -10.37 -11.69 -11.71
C ASP A 28 -10.98 -12.52 -10.57
N TRP A 29 -10.37 -13.67 -10.25
CA TRP A 29 -10.78 -14.48 -9.10
C TRP A 29 -10.56 -13.76 -7.77
N GLN A 30 -9.37 -13.19 -7.54
CA GLN A 30 -9.04 -12.46 -6.31
C GLN A 30 -9.94 -11.23 -6.12
N LEU A 31 -10.09 -10.41 -7.16
CA LEU A 31 -10.95 -9.21 -7.11
C LEU A 31 -12.43 -9.58 -6.95
N GLY A 32 -12.87 -10.70 -7.54
CA GLY A 32 -14.21 -11.24 -7.32
C GLY A 32 -14.45 -11.60 -5.85
N LEU A 33 -13.48 -12.25 -5.20
CA LEU A 33 -13.56 -12.56 -3.78
C LEU A 33 -13.54 -11.30 -2.89
N MET A 34 -12.70 -10.30 -3.21
CA MET A 34 -12.72 -9.01 -2.52
C MET A 34 -14.14 -8.41 -2.55
N LYS A 35 -14.77 -8.38 -3.72
CA LYS A 35 -16.13 -7.85 -3.90
C LYS A 35 -17.18 -8.63 -3.12
N LEU A 36 -17.10 -9.97 -3.12
CA LEU A 36 -18.00 -10.83 -2.33
C LEU A 36 -17.85 -10.60 -0.82
N SER A 37 -16.65 -10.26 -0.37
CA SER A 37 -16.34 -9.89 1.02
C SER A 37 -16.73 -8.46 1.39
N GLY A 38 -17.34 -7.70 0.46
CA GLY A 38 -17.79 -6.32 0.70
C GLY A 38 -16.69 -5.25 0.57
N VAL A 39 -15.52 -5.61 0.03
CA VAL A 39 -14.48 -4.61 -0.31
C VAL A 39 -14.96 -3.78 -1.50
N THR A 40 -14.83 -2.47 -1.38
CA THR A 40 -15.29 -1.51 -2.41
C THR A 40 -14.17 -0.99 -3.30
N GLY A 41 -12.91 -1.14 -2.89
CA GLY A 41 -11.77 -0.74 -3.69
C GLY A 41 -10.45 -1.34 -3.24
N VAL A 42 -9.44 -1.21 -4.08
CA VAL A 42 -8.12 -1.82 -3.91
C VAL A 42 -7.05 -0.73 -3.75
N LEU A 43 -6.23 -0.86 -2.70
CA LEU A 43 -5.03 -0.06 -2.54
C LEU A 43 -3.86 -0.86 -3.13
N ILE A 44 -3.28 -0.38 -4.23
CA ILE A 44 -2.27 -1.10 -4.99
C ILE A 44 -0.89 -0.59 -4.60
N ASP A 45 -0.08 -1.45 -3.98
CA ASP A 45 1.35 -1.21 -3.78
C ASP A 45 2.05 -1.07 -5.14
N TRP A 46 2.71 0.06 -5.35
CA TRP A 46 3.19 0.49 -6.66
C TRP A 46 4.66 0.95 -6.59
N PRO A 47 5.55 0.33 -7.38
CA PRO A 47 6.99 0.46 -7.17
C PRO A 47 7.62 1.71 -7.79
N GLY A 48 6.86 2.55 -8.49
CA GLY A 48 7.42 3.62 -9.32
C GLY A 48 7.68 3.21 -10.77
N THR A 49 8.20 4.14 -11.57
CA THR A 49 8.53 3.92 -13.00
C THR A 49 10.00 3.65 -13.27
N ALA A 50 10.84 3.66 -12.21
CA ALA A 50 12.26 3.39 -12.33
C ALA A 50 12.52 1.98 -12.90
N LYS A 51 13.39 1.87 -13.90
CA LYS A 51 13.73 0.60 -14.56
C LYS A 51 14.83 -0.15 -13.82
N VAL A 52 14.50 -0.61 -12.62
CA VAL A 52 15.45 -1.24 -11.68
C VAL A 52 14.90 -2.60 -11.24
N TRP A 53 15.76 -3.62 -11.21
CA TRP A 53 15.44 -4.99 -10.78
C TRP A 53 14.10 -5.52 -11.34
N ASP A 54 13.16 -5.84 -10.46
CA ASP A 54 11.82 -6.35 -10.75
C ASP A 54 10.75 -5.24 -10.78
N TYR A 55 11.10 -3.97 -10.52
CA TYR A 55 10.13 -2.87 -10.45
C TYR A 55 9.32 -2.72 -11.73
N THR A 56 9.94 -2.95 -12.89
CA THR A 56 9.22 -2.91 -14.18
C THR A 56 8.19 -4.04 -14.30
N GLY A 57 8.50 -5.23 -13.78
CA GLY A 57 7.57 -6.35 -13.72
C GLY A 57 6.43 -6.08 -12.72
N ASN A 58 6.76 -5.58 -11.55
CA ASN A 58 5.80 -5.21 -10.51
C ASN A 58 4.86 -4.10 -10.99
N ALA A 59 5.39 -3.04 -11.62
CA ALA A 59 4.58 -2.00 -12.24
C ALA A 59 3.63 -2.56 -13.31
N ALA A 60 4.11 -3.47 -14.18
CA ALA A 60 3.24 -4.12 -15.17
C ALA A 60 2.13 -4.98 -14.52
N ASN A 61 2.40 -5.64 -13.39
CA ASN A 61 1.39 -6.36 -12.63
C ASN A 61 0.36 -5.41 -11.98
N CYS A 62 0.79 -4.25 -11.48
CA CYS A 62 -0.14 -3.21 -11.01
C CYS A 62 -1.09 -2.78 -12.13
N GLU A 63 -0.61 -2.60 -13.36
CA GLU A 63 -1.46 -2.28 -14.51
C GLU A 63 -2.47 -3.38 -14.84
N ALA A 64 -2.10 -4.65 -14.63
CA ALA A 64 -3.00 -5.78 -14.83
C ALA A 64 -4.14 -5.76 -13.78
N ILE A 65 -3.82 -5.45 -12.51
CA ILE A 65 -4.80 -5.29 -11.43
C ILE A 65 -5.71 -4.10 -11.69
N VAL A 66 -5.18 -2.95 -12.13
CA VAL A 66 -5.97 -1.76 -12.49
C VAL A 66 -7.03 -2.10 -13.54
N LYS A 67 -6.65 -2.83 -14.59
CA LYS A 67 -7.60 -3.32 -15.59
C LYS A 67 -8.62 -4.30 -14.99
N GLY A 68 -8.20 -5.12 -14.02
CA GLY A 68 -9.09 -6.01 -13.27
C GLY A 68 -10.15 -5.24 -12.49
N CYS A 69 -9.75 -4.20 -11.75
CA CYS A 69 -10.66 -3.35 -11.00
C CYS A 69 -11.73 -2.73 -11.91
N GLU A 70 -11.34 -2.27 -13.11
CA GLU A 70 -12.31 -1.79 -14.11
C GLU A 70 -13.29 -2.89 -14.54
N ARG A 71 -12.80 -4.10 -14.84
CA ARG A 71 -13.65 -5.23 -15.27
C ARG A 71 -14.67 -5.62 -14.20
N VAL A 72 -14.27 -5.68 -12.92
CA VAL A 72 -15.14 -6.13 -11.83
C VAL A 72 -15.92 -5.01 -11.16
N GLY A 73 -15.65 -3.75 -11.53
CA GLY A 73 -16.28 -2.57 -10.95
C GLY A 73 -15.87 -2.30 -9.51
N LEU A 74 -14.58 -2.47 -9.20
CA LEU A 74 -13.96 -1.99 -7.96
C LEU A 74 -13.22 -0.68 -8.23
N ASP A 75 -13.24 0.21 -7.25
CA ASP A 75 -12.38 1.40 -7.28
C ASP A 75 -10.94 1.04 -6.91
N TYR A 76 -9.98 1.91 -7.18
CA TYR A 76 -8.60 1.71 -6.75
C TYR A 76 -7.85 3.01 -6.46
N ALA A 77 -6.81 2.92 -5.64
CA ALA A 77 -5.82 3.98 -5.45
C ALA A 77 -4.41 3.37 -5.38
N ILE A 78 -3.42 4.24 -5.53
CA ILE A 78 -2.01 3.85 -5.47
C ILE A 78 -1.45 4.07 -4.07
N VAL A 79 -0.74 3.06 -3.57
CA VAL A 79 0.19 3.15 -2.45
C VAL A 79 1.59 3.19 -3.07
N TYR A 80 2.22 4.35 -3.07
CA TYR A 80 3.56 4.54 -3.61
C TYR A 80 4.60 4.03 -2.61
N GLU A 81 5.63 3.34 -3.09
CA GLU A 81 6.77 2.91 -2.28
C GLU A 81 7.98 3.83 -2.54
N ASP A 82 8.05 4.98 -1.86
CA ASP A 82 9.15 5.93 -2.05
C ASP A 82 10.52 5.36 -1.64
N HIS A 83 10.56 4.31 -0.81
CA HIS A 83 11.79 3.60 -0.47
C HIS A 83 12.52 3.07 -1.71
N ASN A 84 11.76 2.69 -2.75
CA ASN A 84 12.33 2.18 -3.99
C ASN A 84 13.24 3.21 -4.69
N LEU A 85 12.96 4.51 -4.55
CA LEU A 85 13.85 5.57 -5.04
C LEU A 85 15.19 5.56 -4.30
N GLY A 86 15.15 5.43 -2.97
CA GLY A 86 16.33 5.36 -2.12
C GLY A 86 17.20 4.16 -2.45
N MET A 87 16.59 2.97 -2.53
CA MET A 87 17.29 1.74 -2.93
C MET A 87 17.92 1.86 -4.32
N ALA A 88 17.19 2.40 -5.30
CA ALA A 88 17.69 2.57 -6.65
C ALA A 88 18.85 3.59 -6.73
N ARG A 89 18.77 4.68 -5.96
CA ARG A 89 19.86 5.66 -5.82
C ARG A 89 21.10 5.03 -5.22
N ASP A 90 20.94 4.33 -4.10
CA ASP A 90 22.06 3.76 -3.33
C ASP A 90 22.76 2.64 -4.12
N ALA A 91 22.03 1.93 -4.98
CA ALA A 91 22.57 0.97 -5.92
C ALA A 91 23.20 1.59 -7.19
N GLY A 92 23.18 2.92 -7.34
CA GLY A 92 23.68 3.62 -8.53
C GLY A 92 22.89 3.32 -9.81
N LYS A 93 21.60 2.99 -9.68
CA LYS A 93 20.72 2.59 -10.78
C LYS A 93 19.82 3.70 -11.30
N LEU A 94 19.80 4.87 -10.64
CA LEU A 94 19.12 6.06 -11.13
C LEU A 94 20.06 6.93 -11.97
N ASN A 95 19.59 7.33 -13.15
CA ASN A 95 20.30 8.27 -14.04
C ASN A 95 19.92 9.73 -13.77
N VAL A 96 18.97 9.98 -12.87
CA VAL A 96 18.48 11.29 -12.45
C VAL A 96 18.40 11.35 -10.93
N SER A 97 18.16 12.53 -10.36
CA SER A 97 17.96 12.63 -8.90
C SER A 97 16.67 11.92 -8.47
N ILE A 98 16.57 11.56 -7.19
CA ILE A 98 15.34 11.00 -6.60
C ILE A 98 14.14 11.93 -6.77
N ILE A 99 14.35 13.25 -6.78
CA ILE A 99 13.29 14.25 -6.99
C ILE A 99 12.80 14.22 -8.43
N GLU A 100 13.71 14.17 -9.41
CA GLU A 100 13.32 14.12 -10.82
C GLU A 100 12.65 12.79 -11.16
N GLN A 101 13.11 11.67 -10.57
CA GLN A 101 12.43 10.38 -10.71
C GLN A 101 11.04 10.39 -10.03
N GLY A 102 10.92 10.93 -8.82
CA GLY A 102 9.64 11.07 -8.12
C GLY A 102 8.65 11.96 -8.89
N LYS A 103 9.12 13.05 -9.51
CA LYS A 103 8.29 13.87 -10.43
C LYS A 103 7.81 13.06 -11.64
N ALA A 104 8.67 12.23 -12.23
CA ALA A 104 8.29 11.36 -13.33
C ALA A 104 7.23 10.33 -12.91
N ASP A 105 7.37 9.75 -11.72
CA ASP A 105 6.40 8.83 -11.13
C ASP A 105 5.05 9.53 -10.91
N MET A 106 5.04 10.72 -10.32
CA MET A 106 3.82 11.50 -10.10
C MET A 106 3.15 11.94 -11.41
N ALA A 107 3.93 12.34 -12.42
CA ALA A 107 3.39 12.64 -13.75
C ALA A 107 2.75 11.40 -14.40
N TYR A 108 3.35 10.23 -14.23
CA TYR A 108 2.79 8.97 -14.70
C TYR A 108 1.46 8.65 -14.01
N LEU A 109 1.39 8.77 -12.68
CA LEU A 109 0.15 8.57 -11.93
C LEU A 109 -0.94 9.54 -12.37
N ARG A 110 -0.60 10.83 -12.54
CA ARG A 110 -1.51 11.87 -13.04
C ARG A 110 -2.12 11.51 -14.37
N ASP A 111 -1.27 11.17 -15.35
CA ASP A 111 -1.69 11.04 -16.75
C ASP A 111 -2.35 9.69 -17.03
N LYS A 112 -1.96 8.64 -16.30
CA LYS A 112 -2.39 7.27 -16.59
C LYS A 112 -3.44 6.72 -15.62
N HIS A 113 -3.31 7.03 -14.33
CA HIS A 113 -4.17 6.43 -13.31
C HIS A 113 -5.28 7.38 -12.85
N MET A 114 -4.95 8.63 -12.53
CA MET A 114 -5.90 9.58 -11.94
C MET A 114 -7.00 10.03 -12.92
N VAL A 115 -6.84 9.75 -14.21
CA VAL A 115 -7.85 9.96 -15.25
C VAL A 115 -8.93 8.87 -15.28
N ASN A 116 -8.69 7.74 -14.61
CA ASN A 116 -9.62 6.61 -14.64
C ASN A 116 -10.85 6.91 -13.77
N LYS A 117 -12.03 6.56 -14.28
CA LYS A 117 -13.32 6.80 -13.61
C LYS A 117 -13.45 6.10 -12.24
N ASN A 118 -12.75 4.99 -12.05
CA ASN A 118 -12.73 4.18 -10.84
C ASN A 118 -11.47 4.44 -10.00
N TYR A 119 -10.73 5.53 -10.26
CA TYR A 119 -9.68 5.99 -9.36
C TYR A 119 -10.33 6.66 -8.14
N ILE A 120 -9.96 6.26 -6.93
CA ILE A 120 -10.56 6.78 -5.70
C ILE A 120 -10.28 8.28 -5.58
N GLN A 121 -11.35 9.04 -5.39
CA GLN A 121 -11.32 10.49 -5.15
C GLN A 121 -11.81 10.76 -3.74
N LEU A 122 -11.03 11.48 -2.95
CA LEU A 122 -11.43 11.95 -1.62
C LEU A 122 -11.40 13.47 -1.58
N ASN A 123 -12.47 14.08 -1.06
CA ASN A 123 -12.59 15.54 -0.96
C ASN A 123 -12.33 16.28 -2.28
N GLY A 124 -12.72 15.66 -3.41
CA GLY A 124 -12.56 16.23 -4.75
C GLY A 124 -11.13 16.16 -5.33
N ALA A 125 -10.25 15.35 -4.75
CA ALA A 125 -8.88 15.13 -5.23
C ALA A 125 -8.50 13.64 -5.26
N PRO A 126 -7.63 13.20 -6.19
CA PRO A 126 -7.25 11.80 -6.30
C PRO A 126 -6.49 11.36 -5.05
N LEU A 127 -6.78 10.16 -4.56
CA LEU A 127 -6.10 9.59 -3.40
C LEU A 127 -4.72 9.04 -3.81
N ILE A 128 -3.68 9.41 -3.07
CA ILE A 128 -2.39 8.72 -3.10
C ILE A 128 -2.01 8.41 -1.66
N LEU A 129 -1.59 7.20 -1.41
CA LEU A 129 -0.94 6.82 -0.17
C LEU A 129 0.55 6.62 -0.46
N ASP A 130 1.39 6.81 0.54
CA ASP A 130 2.80 6.43 0.46
C ASP A 130 3.11 5.46 1.61
N PHE A 131 3.74 4.34 1.29
CA PHE A 131 4.21 3.36 2.26
C PHE A 131 5.48 3.88 2.96
N GLY A 132 5.30 5.00 3.64
CA GLY A 132 6.37 5.88 4.07
C GLY A 132 5.80 7.21 4.56
N PRO A 133 6.60 8.29 4.54
CA PRO A 133 7.84 8.41 3.78
C PRO A 133 9.07 7.72 4.37
N GLN A 134 9.88 7.11 3.50
CA GLN A 134 11.15 6.48 3.87
C GLN A 134 12.37 7.12 3.18
N THR A 135 12.18 7.68 1.99
CA THR A 135 13.24 8.33 1.19
C THR A 135 13.02 9.83 1.04
N LEU A 136 11.84 10.22 0.57
CA LEU A 136 11.47 11.61 0.32
C LEU A 136 11.00 12.25 1.63
N GLN A 137 11.48 13.45 1.95
CA GLN A 137 11.16 14.10 3.22
C GLN A 137 10.66 15.52 3.01
N GLY A 138 9.59 15.91 3.71
CA GLY A 138 9.03 17.25 3.79
C GLY A 138 9.07 18.03 2.46
N PRO A 139 10.04 18.95 2.27
CA PRO A 139 10.19 19.72 1.02
C PRO A 139 10.36 18.90 -0.27
N ASP A 140 10.82 17.65 -0.18
CA ASP A 140 10.95 16.77 -1.33
C ASP A 140 9.57 16.43 -1.91
N TRP A 141 8.59 16.14 -1.05
CA TRP A 141 7.21 15.90 -1.46
C TRP A 141 6.58 17.13 -2.12
N ASP A 142 6.83 18.33 -1.57
CA ASP A 142 6.37 19.58 -2.18
C ASP A 142 6.92 19.73 -3.62
N GLN A 143 8.18 19.34 -3.85
CA GLN A 143 8.81 19.38 -5.18
C GLN A 143 8.29 18.27 -6.11
N VAL A 144 8.14 17.05 -5.60
CA VAL A 144 7.65 15.90 -6.38
C VAL A 144 6.22 16.14 -6.86
N TYR A 145 5.36 16.72 -6.02
CA TYR A 145 3.99 17.07 -6.39
C TYR A 145 3.86 18.34 -7.24
N SER A 146 4.94 19.08 -7.51
CA SER A 146 4.88 20.30 -8.35
C SER A 146 4.44 20.03 -9.79
N VAL A 147 4.52 18.78 -10.26
CA VAL A 147 4.01 18.37 -11.58
C VAL A 147 2.49 18.21 -11.62
N MET A 148 1.83 18.21 -10.46
CA MET A 148 0.38 18.08 -10.37
C MET A 148 -0.28 19.46 -10.54
N PRO A 149 -1.33 19.60 -11.37
CA PRO A 149 -2.07 20.86 -11.49
C PRO A 149 -2.81 21.21 -10.19
N LYS A 150 -3.19 20.19 -9.41
CA LYS A 150 -3.77 20.30 -8.07
C LYS A 150 -3.19 19.19 -7.19
N PRO A 151 -2.88 19.46 -5.92
CA PRO A 151 -2.40 18.42 -5.00
C PRO A 151 -3.41 17.26 -4.86
N PRO A 152 -2.93 16.01 -4.76
CA PRO A 152 -3.78 14.87 -4.41
C PRO A 152 -4.20 14.94 -2.94
N THR A 153 -5.17 14.11 -2.55
CA THR A 153 -5.35 13.74 -1.15
C THR A 153 -4.24 12.75 -0.79
N PHE A 154 -3.16 13.27 -0.21
CA PHE A 154 -1.96 12.49 0.11
C PHE A 154 -1.99 11.98 1.55
N LEU A 155 -1.87 10.66 1.75
CA LEU A 155 -1.78 10.02 3.06
C LEU A 155 -0.40 9.39 3.25
N THR A 156 0.25 9.69 4.38
CA THR A 156 1.46 8.99 4.80
C THR A 156 1.11 7.78 5.65
N LEU A 157 2.06 6.88 5.86
CA LEU A 157 1.98 5.89 6.91
C LEU A 157 1.80 6.58 8.27
N TRP A 158 1.13 5.91 9.22
CA TRP A 158 0.89 6.44 10.56
C TRP A 158 2.15 6.97 11.25
N ASN A 159 1.99 8.05 12.01
CA ASN A 159 3.09 8.75 12.70
C ASN A 159 4.13 9.42 11.77
N GLN A 160 3.80 9.62 10.49
CA GLN A 160 4.73 10.20 9.51
C GLN A 160 4.16 11.41 8.75
N ILE A 161 2.99 11.95 9.13
CA ILE A 161 2.39 13.10 8.42
C ILE A 161 3.33 14.30 8.30
N ASP A 162 4.14 14.55 9.33
CA ASP A 162 5.09 15.68 9.38
C ASP A 162 6.26 15.51 8.38
N GLN A 163 6.45 14.28 7.88
CA GLN A 163 7.43 13.94 6.84
C GLN A 163 6.86 14.09 5.43
N GLY A 164 5.54 14.19 5.26
CA GLY A 164 4.88 14.29 3.94
C GLY A 164 4.78 15.71 3.36
N GLY A 165 5.40 16.71 4.00
CA GLY A 165 5.41 18.09 3.53
C GLY A 165 4.04 18.78 3.63
N LYS A 166 3.83 19.85 2.85
CA LYS A 166 2.56 20.62 2.87
C LYS A 166 1.41 19.88 2.20
N MET A 167 1.74 18.85 1.43
CA MET A 167 0.78 18.07 0.66
C MET A 167 0.08 17.02 1.51
N ALA A 168 0.68 16.55 2.60
CA ALA A 168 0.09 15.55 3.49
C ALA A 168 -1.26 16.03 4.05
N LYS A 169 -2.29 15.19 3.87
CA LYS A 169 -3.67 15.43 4.31
C LYS A 169 -4.13 14.44 5.36
N GLY A 170 -3.34 13.43 5.69
CA GLY A 170 -3.72 12.45 6.67
C GLY A 170 -2.76 11.28 6.73
N GLU A 171 -3.20 10.24 7.41
CA GLU A 171 -2.42 9.02 7.62
C GLU A 171 -3.26 7.77 7.45
N PHE A 172 -2.59 6.65 7.20
CA PHE A 172 -3.18 5.32 7.26
C PHE A 172 -2.41 4.42 8.25
N ALA A 173 -3.16 3.64 9.02
CA ALA A 173 -2.59 2.66 9.94
C ALA A 173 -2.07 1.43 9.21
N TRP A 174 -1.08 0.75 9.82
CA TRP A 174 -0.54 -0.51 9.33
C TRP A 174 -0.40 -1.52 10.48
N VAL A 175 0.23 -2.66 10.22
CA VAL A 175 0.54 -3.68 11.23
C VAL A 175 1.81 -3.27 11.99
N TYR A 176 1.84 -3.41 13.32
CA TYR A 176 3.02 -3.13 14.16
C TYR A 176 3.15 -4.07 15.35
N GLN A 177 4.37 -4.19 15.87
CA GLN A 177 4.73 -5.12 16.95
C GLN A 177 3.92 -4.98 18.25
N ASN A 178 3.38 -3.78 18.54
CA ASN A 178 2.59 -3.54 19.74
C ASN A 178 1.07 -3.72 19.51
N TYR A 179 0.67 -4.26 18.36
CA TYR A 179 -0.68 -4.71 18.06
C TYR A 179 -1.75 -3.66 18.39
N MET A 180 -2.69 -3.98 19.29
CA MET A 180 -3.78 -3.10 19.66
C MET A 180 -3.31 -1.83 20.36
N ASP A 181 -2.18 -1.83 21.07
CA ASP A 181 -1.72 -0.62 21.75
C ASP A 181 -1.23 0.43 20.75
N GLY A 182 -0.62 0.00 19.64
CA GLY A 182 -0.29 0.88 18.51
C GLY A 182 -1.53 1.44 17.83
N LEU A 183 -2.51 0.59 17.55
CA LEU A 183 -3.78 1.03 16.95
C LEU A 183 -4.54 2.00 17.85
N LYS A 184 -4.69 1.68 19.14
CA LYS A 184 -5.27 2.59 20.14
C LYS A 184 -4.56 3.93 20.13
N ASN A 185 -3.23 3.92 20.05
CA ASN A 185 -2.45 5.15 20.03
C ASN A 185 -2.72 5.99 18.78
N PHE A 186 -2.69 5.36 17.61
CA PHE A 186 -3.01 6.03 16.34
C PHE A 186 -4.41 6.66 16.34
N TYR A 187 -5.41 5.91 16.82
CA TYR A 187 -6.77 6.42 16.85
C TYR A 187 -6.94 7.54 17.88
N HIS A 188 -6.51 7.36 19.13
CA HIS A 188 -6.84 8.31 20.20
C HIS A 188 -5.86 9.45 20.42
N PHE A 189 -4.56 9.26 20.14
CA PHE A 189 -3.52 10.22 20.50
C PHE A 189 -2.90 10.94 19.30
N ARG A 190 -3.32 10.62 18.07
CA ARG A 190 -3.01 11.39 16.86
C ARG A 190 -4.15 12.36 16.50
N SER A 191 -4.56 13.25 17.41
CA SER A 191 -5.71 14.15 17.18
C SER A 191 -5.45 15.20 16.09
N GLN A 192 -4.18 15.52 15.82
CA GLN A 192 -3.74 16.44 14.77
C GLN A 192 -3.86 15.89 13.34
N VAL A 193 -4.20 14.61 13.16
CA VAL A 193 -4.31 13.98 11.85
C VAL A 193 -5.76 14.13 11.35
N PRO A 194 -6.02 14.94 10.32
CA PRO A 194 -7.39 15.32 9.96
C PRO A 194 -8.13 14.23 9.15
N LEU A 195 -7.39 13.35 8.46
CA LEU A 195 -7.93 12.20 7.75
C LEU A 195 -7.18 10.93 8.18
N LYS A 196 -7.91 9.95 8.71
CA LYS A 196 -7.35 8.66 9.14
C LYS A 196 -7.99 7.53 8.36
N PHE A 197 -7.14 6.69 7.80
CA PHE A 197 -7.52 5.37 7.32
C PHE A 197 -7.21 4.35 8.42
N GLY A 198 -8.24 3.69 8.92
CA GLY A 198 -8.08 2.58 9.84
C GLY A 198 -7.57 1.33 9.13
N VAL A 199 -7.24 0.32 9.92
CA VAL A 199 -6.78 -0.98 9.43
C VAL A 199 -7.42 -2.11 10.23
N ALA A 200 -7.74 -3.19 9.53
CA ALA A 200 -8.06 -4.49 10.09
C ALA A 200 -7.09 -5.53 9.52
N TYR A 201 -6.65 -6.47 10.35
CA TYR A 201 -5.73 -7.54 9.94
C TYR A 201 -5.92 -8.80 10.78
N PRO A 202 -5.78 -10.00 10.18
CA PRO A 202 -5.97 -11.26 10.89
C PRO A 202 -4.78 -11.64 11.78
N GLY A 203 -3.63 -11.00 11.61
CA GLY A 203 -2.40 -11.26 12.35
C GLY A 203 -1.19 -10.89 11.51
N PHE A 204 -0.01 -11.33 11.96
CA PHE A 204 1.26 -11.10 11.27
C PHE A 204 2.24 -12.21 11.64
N VAL A 205 2.72 -12.96 10.66
CA VAL A 205 3.71 -14.01 10.88
C VAL A 205 4.87 -13.75 9.95
N SER A 206 5.95 -13.17 10.47
CA SER A 206 7.09 -12.78 9.66
C SER A 206 7.81 -13.98 9.05
N ALA A 207 8.07 -13.91 7.75
CA ALA A 207 8.93 -14.84 7.02
C ALA A 207 10.27 -14.19 6.57
N TYR A 208 10.53 -12.93 6.95
CA TYR A 208 11.67 -12.14 6.44
C TYR A 208 13.02 -12.83 6.67
N SER A 209 13.33 -13.16 7.93
CA SER A 209 14.61 -13.81 8.30
C SER A 209 14.78 -15.18 7.63
N GLU A 210 13.70 -15.96 7.56
CA GLU A 210 13.68 -17.29 6.93
C GLU A 210 13.85 -17.21 5.41
N GLY A 211 13.30 -16.16 4.80
CA GLY A 211 13.46 -15.82 3.39
C GLY A 211 14.80 -15.15 3.05
N GLY A 212 15.68 -14.92 4.04
CA GLY A 212 17.00 -14.31 3.85
C GLY A 212 16.97 -12.78 3.72
N TRP A 213 15.90 -12.12 4.16
CA TRP A 213 15.73 -10.67 4.12
C TRP A 213 15.74 -10.06 5.53
N PRO A 214 16.31 -8.85 5.72
CA PRO A 214 16.12 -8.09 6.94
C PRO A 214 14.64 -7.69 7.06
N GLY A 215 14.10 -7.70 8.28
CA GLY A 215 12.72 -7.29 8.50
C GLY A 215 12.24 -7.57 9.92
N PRO A 216 10.93 -7.38 10.17
CA PRO A 216 10.30 -7.70 11.44
C PRO A 216 10.65 -9.10 11.94
N THR A 217 10.98 -9.24 13.22
CA THR A 217 11.23 -10.54 13.88
C THR A 217 10.12 -10.93 14.86
N TRP A 218 9.08 -10.11 14.94
CA TRP A 218 7.91 -10.30 15.80
C TRP A 218 6.74 -10.89 15.02
N SER A 219 5.74 -11.38 15.76
CA SER A 219 4.50 -11.88 15.21
C SER A 219 3.30 -11.42 16.03
N ILE A 220 2.15 -11.37 15.38
CA ILE A 220 0.82 -11.20 15.98
C ILE A 220 0.03 -12.45 15.62
N LYS A 221 -0.65 -13.04 16.61
CA LYS A 221 -1.43 -14.26 16.43
C LYS A 221 -2.38 -14.13 15.22
N TYR A 222 -2.22 -15.04 14.25
CA TYR A 222 -3.14 -15.16 13.12
C TYR A 222 -4.45 -15.84 13.58
N SER A 223 -5.56 -15.10 13.62
CA SER A 223 -6.87 -15.62 13.99
C SER A 223 -8.02 -14.70 13.59
N THR A 224 -9.25 -15.25 13.53
CA THR A 224 -10.47 -14.47 13.36
C THR A 224 -10.66 -13.47 14.49
N ASP A 225 -10.34 -13.83 15.74
CA ASP A 225 -10.42 -12.92 16.89
C ASP A 225 -9.54 -11.67 16.71
N THR A 226 -8.36 -11.82 16.10
CA THR A 226 -7.45 -10.70 15.80
C THR A 226 -8.07 -9.78 14.74
N MET A 227 -8.64 -10.37 13.68
CA MET A 227 -9.32 -9.62 12.63
C MET A 227 -10.53 -8.85 13.21
N GLU A 228 -11.37 -9.51 13.99
CA GLU A 228 -12.54 -8.91 14.64
C GLU A 228 -12.12 -7.78 15.59
N ALA A 229 -11.12 -8.01 16.44
CA ALA A 229 -10.66 -7.00 17.39
C ALA A 229 -10.12 -5.73 16.68
N THR A 230 -9.33 -5.89 15.62
CA THR A 230 -8.79 -4.74 14.88
C THR A 230 -9.87 -4.00 14.09
N PHE A 231 -10.77 -4.75 13.43
CA PHE A 231 -11.90 -4.20 12.68
C PHE A 231 -12.90 -3.46 13.59
N ASP A 232 -13.34 -4.09 14.68
CA ASP A 232 -14.31 -3.52 15.60
C ASP A 232 -13.76 -2.27 16.27
N TYR A 233 -12.46 -2.23 16.56
CA TYR A 233 -11.85 -1.05 17.14
C TYR A 233 -11.81 0.14 16.16
N ALA A 234 -11.43 -0.10 14.90
CA ALA A 234 -11.47 0.92 13.86
C ALA A 234 -12.91 1.45 13.64
N ARG A 235 -13.89 0.53 13.61
CA ARG A 235 -15.31 0.86 13.47
C ARG A 235 -15.85 1.64 14.68
N ALA A 236 -15.52 1.23 15.90
CA ALA A 236 -15.96 1.89 17.13
C ALA A 236 -15.39 3.30 17.28
N TYR A 237 -14.15 3.53 16.82
CA TYR A 237 -13.58 4.87 16.72
C TYR A 237 -14.32 5.75 15.70
N GLY A 238 -14.89 5.15 14.66
CA GLY A 238 -15.66 5.85 13.64
C GLY A 238 -14.80 6.45 12.53
N VAL A 239 -13.73 5.77 12.11
CA VAL A 239 -13.04 6.15 10.86
C VAL A 239 -13.97 5.94 9.66
N ASN A 240 -13.86 6.81 8.65
CA ASN A 240 -14.66 6.71 7.42
C ASN A 240 -14.17 5.59 6.49
N TYR A 241 -12.89 5.21 6.60
CA TYR A 241 -12.23 4.26 5.71
C TYR A 241 -11.42 3.27 6.54
N ILE A 242 -11.57 1.98 6.24
CA ILE A 242 -10.82 0.88 6.87
C ILE A 242 -10.22 0.06 5.75
N GLN A 243 -8.89 -0.07 5.75
CA GLN A 243 -8.20 -0.99 4.86
C GLN A 243 -8.08 -2.37 5.52
N VAL A 244 -7.98 -3.42 4.70
CA VAL A 244 -7.64 -4.77 5.17
C VAL A 244 -6.17 -5.01 4.85
N ALA A 245 -5.35 -5.18 5.87
CA ALA A 245 -3.92 -5.48 5.75
C ALA A 245 -3.68 -6.98 5.97
N THR A 246 -3.35 -7.77 4.95
CA THR A 246 -3.44 -7.45 3.52
C THR A 246 -4.28 -8.50 2.81
N TRP A 247 -4.46 -8.34 1.50
CA TRP A 247 -5.05 -9.39 0.69
C TRP A 247 -4.10 -10.57 0.47
N ASN A 248 -2.82 -10.30 0.21
CA ASN A 248 -1.87 -11.31 -0.28
C ASN A 248 -0.38 -11.02 0.00
N ASP A 249 -0.08 -10.38 1.13
CA ASP A 249 1.27 -10.27 1.70
C ASP A 249 1.56 -11.49 2.59
#